data_AF-A0A6G6K3Q3-F1
#
_entry.id   AF-A0A6G6K3Q3-F1
#
_cell.length_a   1.000
_cell.length_b   1.000
_cell.length_c   1.000
_cell.angle_alpha   90.00
_cell.angle_beta   90.00
_cell.angle_gamma   90.00
#
_symmetry.space_group_name_H-M   'P 1'
#
loop_
_entity.id
_entity.type
_entity.pdbx_description
1 polymer ?
#
loop_
_entity_poly.entity_id
_entity_poly.type
_entity_poly.pdbx_seq_one_letter_code
_entity_poly.pdbx_strand_id
1 'polypeptide(L)'
;MVLLCLFMLVLGVASGLRAEDRFSADDRRIMQYLESLSADDLGKKGRGVRLSDNAVALEGHTLLHRLPVPSHSAHIYVLREGTVAMGLPVAYAWVEPGGISFPIPDLPAGERGEAAYMQKEAYTYADVVPGIGLVQISCPTERWIKSLQSPADAAKWGLESMATIEAPEGSSKVRDEKGEVIATIKAGEKFLAVKPFPESTHWEVWLPDGNTGMVHSSHVRLLPEESLMKMNFTPCIAVWKKTAAQREAEYRAAGMQPGPGDYYPTLLLASTGDAAALSRVFAGQFEDAAAADYQRSAWRVLHLAGDARMSEMLKTHPPENPDLGAMLSEEWTTTPISDGKKYLERHFPLTYAALFAR
;
A
#
# COMPACT_ATOMS: atom_id res chain seq x y z
N MET A 1 15.35 -49.19 -61.48
CA MET A 1 15.15 -50.05 -60.29
C MET A 1 15.24 -49.13 -59.07
N VAL A 2 14.24 -49.19 -58.19
CA VAL A 2 14.14 -48.53 -56.85
C VAL A 2 13.89 -47.00 -56.91
N LEU A 3 12.64 -46.52 -56.83
CA LEU A 3 11.77 -46.31 -55.65
C LEU A 3 12.28 -45.17 -54.73
N LEU A 4 11.60 -44.00 -54.71
CA LEU A 4 11.57 -43.15 -53.52
C LEU A 4 10.33 -42.22 -53.47
N CYS A 5 9.41 -42.62 -52.60
CA CYS A 5 8.51 -41.86 -51.73
C CYS A 5 7.90 -40.52 -52.16
N LEU A 6 6.60 -40.60 -52.45
CA LEU A 6 5.57 -39.63 -52.09
C LEU A 6 5.75 -39.15 -50.64
N PHE A 7 5.86 -37.84 -50.42
CA PHE A 7 5.53 -37.23 -49.14
C PHE A 7 4.22 -36.44 -49.32
N MET A 8 3.14 -37.00 -48.78
CA MET A 8 1.90 -36.27 -48.54
C MET A 8 2.16 -35.18 -47.51
N LEU A 9 1.95 -33.92 -47.90
CA LEU A 9 1.83 -32.81 -46.97
C LEU A 9 0.46 -32.92 -46.30
N VAL A 10 0.42 -33.53 -45.12
CA VAL A 10 -0.77 -33.48 -44.25
C VAL A 10 -0.84 -32.08 -43.66
N LEU A 11 -1.74 -31.26 -44.20
CA LEU A 11 -2.27 -30.07 -43.55
C LEU A 11 -2.96 -30.50 -42.24
N GLY A 12 -2.21 -30.48 -41.15
CA GLY A 12 -2.75 -30.55 -39.80
C GLY A 12 -3.54 -29.26 -39.53
N VAL A 13 -4.86 -29.33 -39.71
CA VAL A 13 -5.81 -28.39 -39.13
C VAL A 13 -5.68 -28.54 -37.61
N ALA A 14 -4.85 -27.69 -36.99
CA ALA A 14 -4.89 -27.48 -35.56
C ALA A 14 -6.20 -26.76 -35.24
N SER A 15 -7.23 -27.55 -34.94
CA SER A 15 -8.48 -27.13 -34.34
C SER A 15 -8.19 -26.22 -33.15
N GLY A 16 -8.85 -25.07 -33.13
CA GLY A 16 -8.58 -23.97 -32.23
C GLY A 16 -8.57 -24.36 -30.75
N LEU A 17 -7.44 -24.12 -30.10
CA LEU A 17 -7.42 -23.68 -28.72
C LEU A 17 -8.04 -22.29 -28.70
N ARG A 18 -9.34 -22.21 -28.41
CA ARG A 18 -9.99 -20.94 -28.09
C ARG A 18 -9.21 -20.27 -26.96
N ALA A 19 -9.01 -18.97 -27.06
CA ALA A 19 -8.41 -18.12 -26.03
C ALA A 19 -9.23 -18.05 -24.71
N GLU A 20 -10.25 -18.91 -24.52
CA GLU A 20 -11.23 -18.86 -23.43
C GLU A 20 -10.80 -19.58 -22.14
N ASP A 21 -9.72 -20.38 -22.13
CA ASP A 21 -9.33 -21.19 -20.95
C ASP A 21 -7.93 -20.85 -20.38
N ARG A 22 -7.66 -19.57 -20.10
CA ARG A 22 -6.39 -19.15 -19.45
C ARG A 22 -6.50 -18.80 -17.97
N PHE A 23 -7.70 -18.50 -17.48
CA PHE A 23 -7.92 -18.26 -16.04
C PHE A 23 -8.08 -19.58 -15.29
N SER A 24 -7.38 -19.73 -14.16
CA SER A 24 -7.68 -20.85 -13.26
C SER A 24 -9.12 -20.73 -12.73
N ALA A 25 -9.67 -21.83 -12.23
CA ALA A 25 -10.97 -21.78 -11.56
C ALA A 25 -10.96 -20.81 -10.37
N ASP A 26 -9.82 -20.66 -9.69
CA ASP A 26 -9.65 -19.78 -8.54
C ASP A 26 -9.52 -18.31 -8.95
N ASP A 27 -8.80 -18.00 -10.04
CA ASP A 27 -8.76 -16.63 -10.61
C ASP A 27 -10.17 -16.14 -10.93
N ARG A 28 -10.98 -16.97 -11.60
CA ARG A 28 -12.37 -16.64 -11.94
C ARG A 28 -13.22 -16.39 -10.70
N ARG A 29 -13.03 -17.16 -9.63
CA ARG A 29 -13.74 -16.93 -8.35
C ARG A 29 -13.35 -15.61 -7.72
N ILE A 30 -12.06 -15.26 -7.73
CA ILE A 30 -11.58 -13.98 -7.20
C ILE A 30 -12.10 -12.82 -8.04
N MET A 31 -12.02 -12.89 -9.36
CA MET A 31 -12.54 -11.86 -10.27
C MET A 31 -14.04 -11.65 -10.03
N GLN A 32 -14.85 -12.72 -9.98
CA GLN A 32 -16.29 -12.63 -9.68
C GLN A 32 -16.57 -12.01 -8.31
N TYR A 33 -15.77 -12.35 -7.30
CA TYR A 33 -15.88 -11.74 -5.98
C TYR A 33 -15.60 -10.24 -6.04
N LEU A 34 -14.50 -9.82 -6.67
CA LEU A 34 -14.15 -8.41 -6.83
C LEU A 34 -15.20 -7.64 -7.64
N GLU A 35 -15.74 -8.23 -8.70
CA GLU A 35 -16.84 -7.67 -9.49
C GLU A 35 -18.14 -7.49 -8.71
N SER A 36 -18.38 -8.35 -7.71
CA SER A 36 -19.55 -8.25 -6.83
C SER A 36 -19.44 -7.10 -5.82
N LEU A 37 -18.24 -6.55 -5.60
CA LEU A 37 -18.03 -5.43 -4.67
C LEU A 37 -18.61 -4.14 -5.26
N SER A 38 -19.30 -3.41 -4.39
CA SER A 38 -19.98 -2.15 -4.70
C SER A 38 -19.28 -0.94 -4.09
N ALA A 39 -19.74 0.27 -4.43
CA ALA A 39 -19.28 1.49 -3.78
C ALA A 39 -19.55 1.49 -2.26
N ASP A 40 -20.56 0.76 -1.81
CA ASP A 40 -20.87 0.63 -0.37
C ASP A 40 -19.86 -0.25 0.37
N ASP A 41 -19.04 -1.03 -0.34
CA ASP A 41 -18.00 -1.88 0.27
C ASP A 41 -16.67 -1.15 0.49
N LEU A 42 -16.54 0.08 -0.01
CA LEU A 42 -15.36 0.92 0.18
C LEU A 42 -15.10 1.18 1.67
N GLY A 43 -13.85 0.98 2.10
CA GLY A 43 -13.42 1.13 3.48
C GLY A 43 -13.84 0.00 4.42
N LYS A 44 -14.52 -1.04 3.92
CA LYS A 44 -14.95 -2.20 4.71
C LYS A 44 -14.08 -3.42 4.45
N LYS A 45 -13.91 -4.25 5.48
CA LYS A 45 -13.30 -5.57 5.33
C LYS A 45 -14.20 -6.51 4.54
N GLY A 46 -13.63 -7.08 3.49
CA GLY A 46 -14.24 -8.12 2.68
C GLY A 46 -14.33 -9.45 3.43
N ARG A 47 -15.35 -10.24 3.09
CA ARG A 47 -15.52 -11.62 3.57
C ARG A 47 -14.58 -12.61 2.87
N GLY A 48 -13.93 -12.17 1.79
CA GLY A 48 -13.12 -13.03 0.95
C GLY A 48 -13.92 -14.03 0.12
N VAL A 49 -13.20 -14.89 -0.59
CA VAL A 49 -13.74 -15.93 -1.47
C VAL A 49 -13.01 -17.25 -1.25
N ARG A 50 -13.77 -18.34 -1.19
CA ARG A 50 -13.20 -19.68 -1.00
C ARG A 50 -12.63 -20.23 -2.30
N LEU A 51 -11.36 -20.63 -2.25
CA LEU A 51 -10.62 -21.23 -3.35
C LEU A 51 -10.82 -22.76 -3.40
N SER A 52 -10.27 -23.40 -4.43
CA SER A 52 -10.46 -24.83 -4.70
C SER A 52 -9.78 -25.74 -3.68
N ASP A 53 -8.77 -25.23 -2.98
CA ASP A 53 -8.09 -25.90 -1.85
C ASP A 53 -8.76 -25.60 -0.48
N ASN A 54 -9.90 -24.92 -0.48
CA ASN A 54 -10.63 -24.40 0.69
C ASN A 54 -9.97 -23.22 1.43
N ALA A 55 -8.83 -22.70 0.96
CA ALA A 55 -8.32 -21.43 1.45
C ALA A 55 -9.31 -20.30 1.17
N VAL A 56 -9.31 -19.25 1.98
CA VAL A 56 -10.14 -18.05 1.75
C VAL A 56 -9.23 -16.91 1.31
N ALA A 57 -9.30 -16.56 0.03
CA ALA A 57 -8.58 -15.42 -0.52
C ALA A 57 -9.28 -14.11 -0.17
N LEU A 58 -8.51 -13.03 0.00
CA LEU A 58 -9.01 -11.67 0.27
C LEU A 58 -9.83 -11.50 1.57
N GLU A 59 -9.87 -12.51 2.43
CA GLU A 59 -10.52 -12.37 3.73
C GLU A 59 -9.82 -11.29 4.55
N GLY A 60 -10.60 -10.42 5.20
CA GLY A 60 -10.07 -9.36 6.06
C GLY A 60 -9.38 -8.20 5.33
N HIS A 61 -9.31 -8.24 4.00
CA HIS A 61 -8.82 -7.13 3.19
C HIS A 61 -9.85 -6.02 3.13
N THR A 62 -9.41 -4.77 3.28
CA THR A 62 -10.27 -3.59 3.14
C THR A 62 -10.27 -3.13 1.69
N LEU A 63 -11.42 -3.04 1.03
CA LEU A 63 -11.49 -2.47 -0.31
C LEU A 63 -11.19 -0.97 -0.22
N LEU A 64 -10.08 -0.53 -0.81
CA LEU A 64 -9.76 0.88 -0.90
C LEU A 64 -10.39 1.47 -2.15
N HIS A 65 -10.18 0.80 -3.31
CA HIS A 65 -10.47 1.39 -4.61
C HIS A 65 -10.99 0.35 -5.60
N ARG A 66 -11.87 0.81 -6.49
CA ARG A 66 -12.28 0.12 -7.71
C ARG A 66 -12.10 1.08 -8.87
N LEU A 67 -11.26 0.70 -9.82
CA LEU A 67 -10.89 1.50 -10.96
C LEU A 67 -11.24 0.74 -12.25
N PRO A 68 -12.38 1.05 -12.88
CA PRO A 68 -12.58 0.66 -14.26
C PRO A 68 -11.63 1.49 -15.14
N VAL A 69 -10.95 0.85 -16.08
CA VAL A 69 -10.11 1.51 -17.08
C VAL A 69 -10.67 1.18 -18.47
N PRO A 70 -11.77 1.83 -18.90
CA PRO A 70 -12.47 1.46 -20.14
C PRO A 70 -11.59 1.59 -21.39
N SER A 71 -10.64 2.52 -21.39
CA SER A 71 -9.66 2.69 -22.48
C SER A 71 -8.80 1.44 -22.71
N HIS A 72 -8.63 0.60 -21.69
CA HIS A 72 -7.85 -0.63 -21.75
C HIS A 72 -8.74 -1.88 -21.71
N SER A 73 -10.07 -1.73 -21.56
CA SER A 73 -10.97 -2.83 -21.18
C SER A 73 -10.43 -3.59 -19.95
N ALA A 74 -10.03 -2.83 -18.93
CA ALA A 74 -9.35 -3.38 -17.76
C ALA A 74 -10.06 -3.04 -16.45
N HIS A 75 -9.82 -3.88 -15.46
CA HIS A 75 -10.40 -3.82 -14.15
C HIS A 75 -9.28 -3.82 -13.12
N ILE A 76 -9.31 -2.86 -12.20
CA ILE A 76 -8.30 -2.73 -11.14
C ILE A 76 -9.02 -2.54 -9.80
N TYR A 77 -8.64 -3.33 -8.82
CA TYR A 77 -9.14 -3.28 -7.45
C TYR A 77 -7.97 -3.08 -6.51
N VAL A 78 -7.95 -2.00 -5.74
CA VAL A 78 -6.93 -1.79 -4.73
C VAL A 78 -7.53 -2.14 -3.37
N LEU A 79 -6.90 -3.09 -2.69
CA LEU A 79 -7.29 -3.54 -1.37
C LEU A 79 -6.14 -3.26 -0.38
N ARG A 80 -6.45 -3.15 0.90
CA ARG A 80 -5.47 -3.06 1.98
C ARG A 80 -5.51 -4.31 2.83
N GLU A 81 -4.39 -5.00 2.96
CA GLU A 81 -4.24 -6.09 3.92
C GLU A 81 -3.91 -5.51 5.30
N GLY A 82 -4.64 -5.90 6.36
CA GLY A 82 -4.37 -5.44 7.73
C GLY A 82 -5.25 -4.26 8.18
N THR A 83 -4.71 -3.40 9.05
CA THR A 83 -5.44 -2.22 9.56
C THR A 83 -5.27 -1.03 8.63
N VAL A 84 -6.17 -0.05 8.69
CA VAL A 84 -6.04 1.19 7.90
C VAL A 84 -4.68 1.87 8.16
N ALA A 85 -4.22 1.93 9.41
CA ALA A 85 -2.98 2.61 9.78
C ALA A 85 -1.67 1.87 9.39
N MET A 86 -1.73 0.55 9.21
CA MET A 86 -0.52 -0.29 9.07
C MET A 86 -0.48 -1.14 7.80
N GLY A 87 -1.61 -1.28 7.12
CA GLY A 87 -1.80 -2.22 6.03
C GLY A 87 -1.22 -1.79 4.69
N LEU A 88 -0.86 -2.77 3.88
CA LEU A 88 -0.30 -2.59 2.55
C LEU A 88 -1.40 -2.50 1.49
N PRO A 89 -1.42 -1.45 0.64
CA PRO A 89 -2.22 -1.51 -0.56
C PRO A 89 -1.65 -2.60 -1.49
N VAL A 90 -2.55 -3.36 -2.08
CA VAL A 90 -2.29 -4.38 -3.10
C VAL A 90 -3.34 -4.19 -4.19
N ALA A 91 -2.91 -4.11 -5.44
CA ALA A 91 -3.82 -4.04 -6.57
C ALA A 91 -4.03 -5.44 -7.17
N TYR A 92 -5.29 -5.74 -7.49
CA TYR A 92 -5.71 -6.90 -8.25
C TYR A 92 -6.24 -6.41 -9.57
N ALA A 93 -5.61 -6.84 -10.66
CA ALA A 93 -5.84 -6.25 -11.96
C ALA A 93 -5.93 -7.30 -13.07
N TRP A 94 -6.80 -7.07 -14.05
CA TRP A 94 -6.87 -7.88 -15.26
C TRP A 94 -7.34 -7.05 -16.46
N VAL A 95 -7.00 -7.53 -17.65
CA VAL A 95 -7.43 -6.96 -18.93
C VAL A 95 -8.28 -7.99 -19.67
N GLU A 96 -9.48 -7.59 -20.09
CA GLU A 96 -10.40 -8.43 -20.83
C GLU A 96 -9.81 -8.86 -22.19
N PRO A 97 -10.22 -10.02 -22.73
CA PRO A 97 -9.81 -10.45 -24.08
C PRO A 97 -10.08 -9.36 -25.13
N GLY A 98 -9.05 -8.99 -25.90
CA GLY A 98 -9.15 -7.92 -26.90
C GLY A 98 -8.95 -6.50 -26.34
N GLY A 99 -8.71 -6.35 -25.04
CA GLY A 99 -8.29 -5.09 -24.42
C GLY A 99 -6.85 -4.68 -24.76
N ILE A 100 -6.39 -3.60 -24.12
CA ILE A 100 -5.05 -3.02 -24.31
C ILE A 100 -4.25 -3.28 -23.04
N SER A 101 -3.01 -3.74 -23.17
CA SER A 101 -2.12 -3.92 -22.01
C SER A 101 -1.78 -2.57 -21.36
N PHE A 102 -1.44 -2.60 -20.08
CA PHE A 102 -0.95 -1.42 -19.36
C PHE A 102 0.22 -1.78 -18.44
N PRO A 103 1.13 -0.83 -18.17
CA PRO A 103 2.33 -1.10 -17.41
C PRO A 103 2.03 -1.39 -15.94
N ILE A 104 2.81 -2.31 -15.36
CA ILE A 104 2.91 -2.54 -13.92
C ILE A 104 3.73 -1.38 -13.33
N PRO A 105 3.43 -0.88 -12.11
CA PRO A 105 4.18 0.24 -11.54
C PRO A 105 5.66 -0.08 -11.43
N ASP A 106 6.51 0.87 -11.81
CA ASP A 106 7.93 0.80 -11.51
C ASP A 106 8.11 0.72 -9.99
N LEU A 107 8.83 -0.30 -9.54
CA LEU A 107 9.32 -0.33 -8.16
C LEU A 107 10.58 0.54 -8.04
N PRO A 108 10.90 1.02 -6.83
CA PRO A 108 12.15 1.73 -6.58
C PRO A 108 13.37 0.91 -6.97
N ALA A 109 14.48 1.59 -7.22
CA ALA A 109 15.77 0.95 -7.43
C ALA A 109 16.08 0.00 -6.25
N GLY A 110 16.49 -1.23 -6.56
CA GLY A 110 16.85 -2.25 -5.55
C GLY A 110 15.71 -3.22 -5.20
N GLU A 111 14.45 -2.90 -5.46
CA GLU A 111 13.32 -3.81 -5.29
C GLU A 111 13.09 -4.62 -6.58
N ARG A 112 12.89 -5.95 -6.46
CA ARG A 112 12.49 -6.76 -7.62
C ARG A 112 11.02 -6.48 -7.91
N GLY A 113 10.72 -6.05 -9.14
CA GLY A 113 9.37 -5.88 -9.67
C GLY A 113 8.56 -7.18 -9.63
N GLU A 114 8.02 -7.55 -8.48
CA GLU A 114 7.26 -8.77 -8.31
C GLU A 114 5.78 -8.47 -8.53
N ALA A 115 5.31 -8.82 -9.72
CA ALA A 115 3.90 -9.11 -9.94
C ALA A 115 3.72 -10.63 -9.85
N ALA A 116 2.64 -11.08 -9.23
CA ALA A 116 2.35 -12.49 -9.12
C ALA A 116 1.05 -12.80 -9.85
N TYR A 117 1.03 -13.91 -10.59
CA TYR A 117 -0.23 -14.60 -10.83
C TYR A 117 -0.59 -15.37 -9.56
N MET A 118 -1.88 -15.46 -9.24
CA MET A 118 -2.36 -16.19 -8.05
C MET A 118 -2.02 -17.70 -8.07
N GLN A 119 -1.39 -18.21 -9.12
CA GLN A 119 -0.84 -19.56 -9.23
C GLN A 119 0.50 -19.77 -8.50
N LYS A 120 0.92 -18.84 -7.62
CA LYS A 120 2.17 -18.89 -6.82
C LYS A 120 3.46 -18.85 -7.64
N GLU A 121 3.38 -18.51 -8.92
CA GLU A 121 4.53 -18.23 -9.76
C GLU A 121 4.76 -16.71 -9.79
N ALA A 122 5.88 -16.27 -9.21
CA ALA A 122 6.31 -14.87 -9.26
C ALA A 122 6.90 -14.59 -10.64
N TYR A 123 6.39 -13.57 -11.32
CA TYR A 123 6.87 -13.16 -12.63
C TYR A 123 7.14 -11.66 -12.67
N THR A 124 8.31 -11.26 -13.18
CA THR A 124 8.59 -9.84 -13.46
C THR A 124 8.04 -9.49 -14.84
N TYR A 125 6.74 -9.17 -14.93
CA TYR A 125 6.17 -8.61 -16.16
C TYR A 125 6.34 -7.09 -16.19
N ALA A 126 6.51 -6.54 -17.40
CA ALA A 126 6.43 -5.10 -17.62
C ALA A 126 4.97 -4.61 -17.62
N ASP A 127 4.05 -5.45 -18.10
CA ASP A 127 2.65 -5.07 -18.34
C ASP A 127 1.65 -6.12 -17.83
N VAL A 128 0.44 -5.66 -17.45
CA VAL A 128 -0.76 -6.50 -17.36
C VAL A 128 -1.32 -6.68 -18.76
N VAL A 129 -1.43 -7.93 -19.22
CA VAL A 129 -1.73 -8.27 -20.61
C VAL A 129 -3.11 -8.92 -20.79
N PRO A 130 -3.80 -8.67 -21.92
CA PRO A 130 -5.13 -9.22 -22.20
C PRO A 130 -5.21 -10.75 -22.09
N GLY A 131 -6.20 -11.24 -21.34
CA GLY A 131 -6.58 -12.65 -21.32
C GLY A 131 -5.54 -13.64 -20.75
N ILE A 132 -4.54 -13.17 -19.99
CA ILE A 132 -3.57 -14.08 -19.33
C ILE A 132 -4.00 -14.47 -17.92
N GLY A 133 -4.60 -13.58 -17.14
CA GLY A 133 -4.91 -13.90 -15.75
C GLY A 133 -5.21 -12.69 -14.88
N LEU A 134 -5.60 -12.98 -13.65
CA LEU A 134 -5.63 -12.01 -12.57
C LEU A 134 -4.19 -11.77 -12.08
N VAL A 135 -3.75 -10.52 -12.11
CA VAL A 135 -2.42 -10.10 -11.64
C VAL A 135 -2.56 -9.43 -10.28
N GLN A 136 -1.78 -9.89 -9.31
CA GLN A 136 -1.57 -9.20 -8.05
C GLN A 136 -0.33 -8.30 -8.16
N ILE A 137 -0.51 -7.02 -7.85
CA ILE A 137 0.50 -5.97 -7.93
C ILE A 137 0.71 -5.42 -6.52
N SER A 138 1.94 -5.54 -6.02
CA SER A 138 2.35 -5.01 -4.72
C SER A 138 2.59 -3.50 -4.79
N CYS A 139 2.26 -2.79 -3.70
CA CYS A 139 2.58 -1.36 -3.52
C CYS A 139 2.14 -0.46 -4.69
N PRO A 140 0.87 -0.53 -5.17
CA PRO A 140 0.40 0.37 -6.20
C PRO A 140 0.48 1.82 -5.71
N THR A 141 1.20 2.67 -6.44
CA THR A 141 1.29 4.11 -6.15
C THR A 141 0.12 4.85 -6.78
N GLU A 142 -0.30 5.96 -6.19
CA GLU A 142 -1.29 6.84 -6.79
C GLU A 142 -0.77 7.43 -8.10
N ARG A 143 0.54 7.73 -8.21
CA ARG A 143 1.15 8.12 -9.49
C ARG A 143 0.85 7.10 -10.59
N TRP A 144 1.02 5.81 -10.29
CA TRP A 144 0.69 4.74 -11.22
C TRP A 144 -0.81 4.69 -11.52
N ILE A 145 -1.66 4.70 -10.51
CA ILE A 145 -3.13 4.68 -10.69
C ILE A 145 -3.58 5.84 -11.59
N LYS A 146 -3.08 7.05 -11.36
CA LYS A 146 -3.38 8.25 -12.16
C LYS A 146 -2.90 8.11 -13.61
N SER A 147 -1.77 7.47 -13.83
CA SER A 147 -1.23 7.26 -15.18
C SER A 147 -2.14 6.41 -16.07
N LEU A 148 -3.01 5.58 -15.46
CA LEU A 148 -3.97 4.73 -16.16
C LEU A 148 -5.27 5.44 -16.54
N GLN A 149 -5.42 6.71 -16.16
CA GLN A 149 -6.66 7.47 -16.31
C GLN A 149 -6.54 8.61 -17.32
N SER A 150 -7.69 9.14 -17.77
CA SER A 150 -7.70 10.36 -18.56
C SER A 150 -7.19 11.54 -17.71
N PRO A 151 -6.55 12.57 -18.29
CA PRO A 151 -6.11 13.74 -17.53
C PRO A 151 -7.24 14.43 -16.76
N ALA A 152 -8.44 14.48 -17.36
CA ALA A 152 -9.63 15.04 -16.73
C ALA A 152 -10.09 14.22 -15.53
N ASP A 153 -9.99 12.88 -15.62
CA ASP A 153 -10.25 12.02 -14.48
C ASP A 153 -9.14 12.18 -13.46
N ALA A 154 -7.87 11.96 -13.78
CA ALA A 154 -6.72 12.08 -12.88
C ALA A 154 -6.62 13.44 -12.14
N ALA A 155 -7.12 14.53 -12.74
CA ALA A 155 -7.18 15.86 -12.12
C ALA A 155 -8.27 16.02 -11.04
N LYS A 156 -9.29 15.15 -11.00
CA LYS A 156 -10.31 15.13 -9.92
C LYS A 156 -9.76 14.69 -8.55
N TRP A 157 -8.46 14.42 -8.45
CA TRP A 157 -7.79 13.68 -7.36
C TRP A 157 -6.71 14.58 -6.75
N GLY A 158 -6.78 14.77 -5.44
CA GLY A 158 -5.70 15.30 -4.62
C GLY A 158 -5.37 14.24 -3.58
N LEU A 159 -4.08 13.90 -3.46
CA LEU A 159 -3.58 12.75 -2.68
C LEU A 159 -3.93 12.91 -1.20
N GLU A 160 -3.72 14.10 -0.67
CA GLU A 160 -4.04 14.45 0.70
C GLU A 160 -4.29 15.96 0.80
N SER A 161 -5.19 16.36 1.69
CA SER A 161 -5.50 17.77 1.94
C SER A 161 -5.91 17.97 3.38
N MET A 162 -5.60 19.14 3.93
CA MET A 162 -6.22 19.55 5.19
C MET A 162 -7.73 19.68 5.00
N ALA A 163 -8.48 19.34 6.03
CA ALA A 163 -9.93 19.33 6.00
C ALA A 163 -10.52 19.63 7.37
N THR A 164 -11.81 19.97 7.36
CA THR A 164 -12.66 20.16 8.55
C THR A 164 -14.01 19.49 8.35
N ILE A 165 -14.78 19.32 9.43
CA ILE A 165 -16.16 18.85 9.33
C ILE A 165 -17.14 20.01 9.12
N GLU A 166 -18.04 19.82 8.15
CA GLU A 166 -19.22 20.65 7.87
C GLU A 166 -20.48 19.76 7.88
N ALA A 167 -20.70 19.04 8.98
CA ALA A 167 -21.89 18.22 9.19
C ALA A 167 -23.04 19.05 9.80
N PRO A 168 -24.31 18.82 9.45
CA PRO A 168 -25.46 19.49 10.05
C PRO A 168 -25.50 19.41 11.59
N GLU A 169 -25.08 18.29 12.14
CA GLU A 169 -24.96 18.01 13.57
C GLU A 169 -23.71 18.60 14.25
N GLY A 170 -22.83 19.27 13.48
CA GLY A 170 -21.62 19.91 13.98
C GLY A 170 -20.50 18.94 14.39
N SER A 171 -20.61 17.65 14.07
CA SER A 171 -19.56 16.65 14.32
C SER A 171 -19.68 15.46 13.38
N SER A 172 -18.62 14.67 13.25
CA SER A 172 -18.66 13.39 12.54
C SER A 172 -17.89 12.29 13.26
N LYS A 173 -18.36 11.05 13.11
CA LYS A 173 -17.78 9.88 13.75
C LYS A 173 -16.71 9.29 12.84
N VAL A 174 -15.50 9.13 13.37
CA VAL A 174 -14.42 8.38 12.72
C VAL A 174 -14.59 6.92 13.07
N ARG A 175 -14.61 6.07 12.05
CA ARG A 175 -14.79 4.63 12.22
C ARG A 175 -13.56 3.86 11.79
N ASP A 176 -13.27 2.77 12.47
CA ASP A 176 -12.28 1.81 12.02
C ASP A 176 -12.84 0.92 10.88
N GLU A 177 -11.99 0.01 10.41
CA GLU A 177 -12.32 -1.03 9.42
C GLU A 177 -13.45 -2.01 9.82
N LYS A 178 -13.80 -2.08 11.12
CA LYS A 178 -14.91 -2.89 11.65
C LYS A 178 -16.21 -2.08 11.74
N GLY A 179 -16.13 -0.78 11.44
CA GLY A 179 -17.22 0.16 11.60
C GLY A 179 -17.40 0.66 13.04
N GLU A 180 -16.49 0.34 13.96
CA GLU A 180 -16.53 0.81 15.35
C GLU A 180 -16.12 2.28 15.41
N VAL A 181 -16.78 3.07 16.25
CA VAL A 181 -16.42 4.49 16.42
C VAL A 181 -15.17 4.58 17.26
N ILE A 182 -14.09 5.10 16.69
CA ILE A 182 -12.80 5.26 17.37
C ILE A 182 -12.51 6.71 17.78
N ALA A 183 -13.16 7.69 17.11
CA ALA A 183 -13.04 9.10 17.45
C ALA A 183 -14.27 9.88 16.96
N THR A 184 -14.39 11.14 17.41
CA THR A 184 -15.38 12.11 16.91
C THR A 184 -14.66 13.40 16.57
N ILE A 185 -14.84 13.89 15.35
CA ILE A 185 -14.29 15.17 14.87
C ILE A 185 -15.39 16.22 14.99
N LYS A 186 -15.14 17.32 15.67
CA LYS A 186 -16.07 18.45 15.77
C LYS A 186 -15.92 19.40 14.58
N ALA A 187 -16.95 20.21 14.33
CA ALA A 187 -16.88 21.25 13.32
C ALA A 187 -15.69 22.19 13.59
N GLY A 188 -14.93 22.49 12.53
CA GLY A 188 -13.72 23.31 12.59
C GLY A 188 -12.46 22.61 13.11
N GLU A 189 -12.53 21.40 13.67
CA GLU A 189 -11.33 20.62 13.97
C GLU A 189 -10.65 20.20 12.66
N LYS A 190 -9.35 20.48 12.57
CA LYS A 190 -8.54 20.20 11.39
C LYS A 190 -7.97 18.80 11.44
N PHE A 191 -8.02 18.12 10.30
CA PHE A 191 -7.44 16.80 10.09
C PHE A 191 -6.91 16.70 8.67
N LEU A 192 -6.10 15.69 8.40
CA LEU A 192 -5.70 15.35 7.04
C LEU A 192 -6.77 14.41 6.46
N ALA A 193 -7.40 14.82 5.37
CA ALA A 193 -8.24 13.96 4.56
C ALA A 193 -7.42 13.41 3.40
N VAL A 194 -7.41 12.09 3.27
CA VAL A 194 -6.89 11.38 2.11
C VAL A 194 -8.10 11.10 1.25
N LYS A 195 -8.29 11.92 0.21
CA LYS A 195 -9.48 11.85 -0.63
C LYS A 195 -9.44 10.53 -1.41
N PRO A 196 -10.29 9.54 -1.10
CA PRO A 196 -10.53 8.49 -2.07
C PRO A 196 -11.30 9.09 -3.24
N PHE A 197 -10.87 8.70 -4.43
CA PHE A 197 -11.60 8.46 -5.68
C PHE A 197 -13.00 9.10 -5.77
N PRO A 198 -13.36 9.75 -6.89
CA PRO A 198 -14.59 10.55 -7.05
C PRO A 198 -15.92 9.94 -6.56
N GLU A 199 -16.01 8.61 -6.50
CA GLU A 199 -17.24 7.87 -6.13
C GLU A 199 -17.23 7.34 -4.68
N SER A 200 -16.15 7.55 -3.93
CA SER A 200 -16.11 7.07 -2.54
C SER A 200 -16.94 7.95 -1.61
N THR A 201 -17.88 7.30 -0.94
CA THR A 201 -18.70 7.90 0.12
C THR A 201 -17.97 8.00 1.44
N HIS A 202 -16.81 7.35 1.60
CA HIS A 202 -16.05 7.33 2.86
C HIS A 202 -14.58 7.64 2.62
N TRP A 203 -14.07 8.64 3.33
CA TRP A 203 -12.72 9.16 3.19
C TRP A 203 -11.84 8.72 4.35
N GLU A 204 -10.62 8.31 4.03
CA GLU A 204 -9.60 8.04 5.06
C GLU A 204 -9.17 9.38 5.66
N VAL A 205 -9.16 9.46 6.98
CA VAL A 205 -8.80 10.65 7.73
C VAL A 205 -7.73 10.33 8.75
N TRP A 206 -6.75 11.22 8.87
CA TRP A 206 -5.68 11.17 9.85
C TRP A 206 -5.81 12.33 10.81
N LEU A 207 -5.99 12.01 12.09
CA LEU A 207 -6.25 12.96 13.14
C LEU A 207 -4.94 13.44 13.80
N PRO A 208 -4.91 14.66 14.38
CA PRO A 208 -3.73 15.19 15.06
C PRO A 208 -3.22 14.33 16.23
N ASP A 209 -4.10 13.55 16.87
CA ASP A 209 -3.75 12.62 17.94
C ASP A 209 -3.11 11.31 17.44
N GLY A 210 -3.03 11.13 16.12
CA GLY A 210 -2.46 9.97 15.45
C GLY A 210 -3.45 8.84 15.18
N ASN A 211 -4.73 9.02 15.53
CA ASN A 211 -5.77 8.08 15.12
C ASN A 211 -6.07 8.23 13.63
N THR A 212 -6.42 7.10 13.02
CA THR A 212 -6.75 7.03 11.58
C THR A 212 -8.00 6.20 11.40
N GLY A 213 -8.89 6.62 10.52
CA GLY A 213 -10.10 5.85 10.20
C GLY A 213 -10.85 6.47 9.03
N MET A 214 -12.13 6.13 8.92
CA MET A 214 -13.00 6.53 7.82
C MET A 214 -14.10 7.49 8.31
N VAL A 215 -14.39 8.52 7.50
CA VAL A 215 -15.51 9.47 7.71
C VAL A 215 -16.32 9.58 6.42
N HIS A 216 -17.63 9.76 6.53
CA HIS A 216 -18.48 9.97 5.37
C HIS A 216 -18.13 11.29 4.66
N SER A 217 -17.90 11.23 3.35
CA SER A 217 -17.38 12.34 2.53
C SER A 217 -18.28 13.56 2.51
N SER A 218 -19.61 13.37 2.61
CA SER A 218 -20.58 14.48 2.66
C SER A 218 -20.41 15.40 3.86
N HIS A 219 -19.64 15.01 4.87
CA HIS A 219 -19.35 15.82 6.05
C HIS A 219 -18.01 16.56 5.95
N VAL A 220 -17.20 16.28 4.92
CA VAL A 220 -15.83 16.77 4.82
C VAL A 220 -15.77 18.00 3.93
N ARG A 221 -15.21 19.08 4.48
CA ARG A 221 -14.84 20.27 3.73
C ARG A 221 -13.33 20.32 3.57
N LEU A 222 -12.86 20.32 2.33
CA LEU A 222 -11.45 20.42 1.97
C LEU A 222 -10.91 21.85 2.12
N LEU A 223 -9.62 21.94 2.48
CA LEU A 223 -8.85 23.16 2.65
C LEU A 223 -7.55 23.05 1.84
N PRO A 224 -7.61 23.06 0.49
CA PRO A 224 -6.46 22.76 -0.37
C PRO A 224 -5.30 23.77 -0.25
N GLU A 225 -5.60 25.00 0.14
CA GLU A 225 -4.59 26.06 0.33
C GLU A 225 -3.85 25.93 1.68
N GLU A 226 -4.38 25.12 2.61
CA GLU A 226 -3.73 24.91 3.89
C GLU A 226 -2.59 23.90 3.80
N SER A 227 -1.49 24.22 4.47
CA SER A 227 -0.35 23.32 4.56
C SER A 227 -0.68 22.07 5.37
N LEU A 228 -0.27 20.91 4.87
CA LEU A 228 -0.43 19.62 5.56
C LEU A 228 0.14 19.68 6.99
N MET A 229 -0.61 19.14 7.93
CA MET A 229 -0.17 19.00 9.32
C MET A 229 0.99 18.00 9.45
N LYS A 230 1.75 18.11 10.54
CA LYS A 230 2.72 17.09 10.90
C LYS A 230 1.98 15.85 11.41
N MET A 231 2.27 14.70 10.82
CA MET A 231 1.69 13.41 11.19
C MET A 231 2.12 13.00 12.60
N ASN A 232 1.23 12.29 13.31
CA ASN A 232 1.48 11.76 14.64
C ASN A 232 1.37 10.24 14.61
N PHE A 233 2.44 9.55 14.97
CA PHE A 233 2.50 8.08 15.00
C PHE A 233 2.64 7.52 16.42
N THR A 234 2.34 8.31 17.46
CA THR A 234 2.39 7.86 18.85
C THR A 234 1.61 6.57 19.10
N PRO A 235 0.41 6.35 18.51
CA PRO A 235 -0.31 5.08 18.68
C PRO A 235 0.46 3.84 18.20
N CYS A 236 1.38 3.97 17.25
CA CYS A 236 2.19 2.85 16.76
C CYS A 236 3.08 2.23 17.86
N ILE A 237 3.48 3.01 18.87
CA ILE A 237 4.30 2.52 20.00
C ILE A 237 3.57 1.39 20.75
N ALA A 238 2.26 1.53 20.98
CA ALA A 238 1.48 0.52 21.67
C ALA A 238 1.38 -0.78 20.85
N VAL A 239 1.22 -0.64 19.53
CA VAL A 239 1.22 -1.77 18.59
C VAL A 239 2.57 -2.48 18.62
N TRP A 240 3.67 -1.75 18.47
CA TRP A 240 5.02 -2.32 18.48
C TRP A 240 5.36 -3.00 19.81
N LYS A 241 4.96 -2.43 20.96
CA LYS A 241 5.12 -3.08 22.27
C LYS A 241 4.37 -4.40 22.36
N LYS A 242 3.11 -4.43 21.91
CA LYS A 242 2.30 -5.65 21.89
C LYS A 242 2.93 -6.71 21.00
N THR A 243 3.36 -6.34 19.79
CA THR A 243 3.98 -7.29 18.87
C THR A 243 5.34 -7.78 19.36
N ALA A 244 6.17 -6.91 19.94
CA ALA A 244 7.43 -7.30 20.57
C ALA A 244 7.20 -8.35 21.68
N ALA A 245 6.24 -8.12 22.57
CA ALA A 245 5.90 -9.06 23.64
C ALA A 245 5.36 -10.39 23.12
N GLN A 246 4.56 -10.36 22.04
CA GLN A 246 4.07 -11.57 21.39
C GLN A 246 5.23 -12.39 20.79
N ARG A 247 6.13 -11.75 20.02
CA ARG A 247 7.30 -12.41 19.43
C ARG A 247 8.22 -13.00 20.50
N GLU A 248 8.43 -12.28 21.59
CA GLU A 248 9.21 -12.77 22.72
C GLU A 248 8.59 -14.04 23.33
N ALA A 249 7.26 -14.10 23.46
CA ALA A 249 6.57 -15.28 23.92
C ALA A 249 6.69 -16.46 22.94
N GLU A 250 6.64 -16.19 21.63
CA GLU A 250 6.85 -17.19 20.56
C GLU A 250 8.28 -17.77 20.62
N TYR A 251 9.30 -16.92 20.75
CA TYR A 251 10.69 -17.36 20.91
C TYR A 251 10.86 -18.23 22.16
N ARG A 252 10.31 -17.78 23.30
CA ARG A 252 10.35 -18.56 24.55
C ARG A 252 9.68 -19.93 24.40
N ALA A 253 8.54 -20.00 23.71
CA ALA A 253 7.86 -21.27 23.44
C ALA A 253 8.67 -22.20 22.51
N ALA A 254 9.45 -21.63 21.59
CA ALA A 254 10.34 -22.35 20.69
C ALA A 254 11.72 -22.71 21.29
N GLY A 255 11.99 -22.34 22.55
CA GLY A 255 13.29 -22.53 23.18
C GLY A 255 14.40 -21.64 22.61
N MET A 256 14.02 -20.55 21.93
CA MET A 256 14.93 -19.56 21.36
C MET A 256 14.99 -18.32 22.27
N GLN A 257 16.06 -17.53 22.14
CA GLN A 257 16.16 -16.22 22.77
C GLN A 257 15.99 -15.13 21.71
N PRO A 258 15.29 -14.02 22.02
CA PRO A 258 15.25 -12.86 21.15
C PRO A 258 16.67 -12.35 20.89
N GLY A 259 16.96 -11.98 19.65
CA GLY A 259 18.22 -11.36 19.30
C GLY A 259 18.27 -9.90 19.82
N PRO A 260 19.45 -9.37 20.18
CA PRO A 260 19.60 -7.95 20.54
C PRO A 260 19.31 -7.00 19.38
N GLY A 261 19.16 -7.52 18.16
CA GLY A 261 18.89 -6.77 16.94
C GLY A 261 17.53 -7.06 16.31
N ASP A 262 16.62 -7.69 17.06
CA ASP A 262 15.26 -7.99 16.61
C ASP A 262 14.49 -6.71 16.27
N TYR A 263 13.60 -6.83 15.30
CA TYR A 263 12.97 -5.70 14.63
C TYR A 263 12.14 -4.81 15.56
N TYR A 264 11.15 -5.36 16.26
CA TYR A 264 10.26 -4.56 17.12
C TYR A 264 10.95 -3.92 18.33
N PRO A 265 11.84 -4.62 19.07
CA PRO A 265 12.66 -3.98 20.09
C PRO A 265 13.51 -2.82 19.53
N THR A 266 14.11 -3.00 18.35
CA THR A 266 14.90 -1.95 17.70
C THR A 266 14.03 -0.74 17.32
N LEU A 267 12.83 -0.95 16.77
CA LEU A 267 11.88 0.13 16.48
C LEU A 267 11.53 0.94 17.73
N LEU A 268 11.31 0.28 18.86
CA LEU A 268 10.98 0.94 20.13
C LEU A 268 12.13 1.82 20.61
N LEU A 269 13.38 1.35 20.55
CA LEU A 269 14.55 2.16 20.90
C LEU A 269 14.74 3.32 19.92
N ALA A 270 14.65 3.06 18.61
CA ALA A 270 14.77 4.06 17.57
C ALA A 270 13.71 5.17 17.73
N SER A 271 12.47 4.82 18.11
CA SER A 271 11.40 5.78 18.37
C SER A 271 11.69 6.78 19.49
N THR A 272 12.64 6.48 20.37
CA THR A 272 13.10 7.40 21.44
C THR A 272 14.29 8.26 21.04
N GLY A 273 14.81 8.09 19.82
CA GLY A 273 15.98 8.78 19.30
C GLY A 273 17.33 8.17 19.71
N ASP A 274 17.35 6.87 20.03
CA ASP A 274 18.61 6.12 20.18
C ASP A 274 19.33 6.03 18.83
N ALA A 275 20.58 6.53 18.76
CA ALA A 275 21.29 6.70 17.50
C ALA A 275 21.66 5.36 16.83
N ALA A 276 22.03 4.36 17.63
CA ALA A 276 22.41 3.03 17.11
C ALA A 276 21.17 2.29 16.58
N ALA A 277 20.07 2.33 17.31
CA ALA A 277 18.80 1.75 16.88
C ALA A 277 18.24 2.46 15.64
N LEU A 278 18.30 3.81 15.59
CA LEU A 278 17.95 4.58 14.40
C LEU A 278 18.79 4.12 13.20
N SER A 279 20.12 4.14 13.32
CA SER A 279 21.02 3.71 12.23
C SER A 279 20.68 2.31 11.72
N ARG A 280 20.40 1.36 12.63
CA ARG A 280 19.98 0.00 12.28
C ARG A 280 18.64 -0.06 11.54
N VAL A 281 17.61 0.67 12.01
CA VAL A 281 16.31 0.75 11.32
C VAL A 281 16.47 1.26 9.89
N PHE A 282 17.28 2.31 9.73
CA PHE A 282 17.51 2.94 8.43
C PHE A 282 18.49 2.18 7.54
N ALA A 283 19.30 1.26 8.09
CA ALA A 283 20.09 0.30 7.33
C ALA A 283 19.23 -0.83 6.73
N GLY A 284 18.05 -1.12 7.30
CA GLY A 284 17.09 -2.07 6.72
C GLY A 284 17.53 -3.54 6.73
N GLN A 285 18.35 -3.95 7.71
CA GLN A 285 18.85 -5.32 7.78
C GLN A 285 18.29 -6.02 9.02
N PHE A 286 17.09 -6.58 8.87
CA PHE A 286 16.43 -7.40 9.88
C PHE A 286 16.18 -8.81 9.33
N GLU A 287 16.60 -9.83 10.09
CA GLU A 287 16.38 -11.24 9.71
C GLU A 287 14.98 -11.73 10.14
N ASP A 288 14.35 -11.05 11.10
CA ASP A 288 13.06 -11.39 11.71
C ASP A 288 11.88 -10.58 11.14
N ALA A 289 12.11 -9.78 10.10
CA ALA A 289 11.09 -8.94 9.47
C ALA A 289 11.26 -8.84 7.95
N ALA A 290 10.15 -8.70 7.21
CA ALA A 290 10.17 -8.49 5.78
C ALA A 290 10.65 -7.08 5.40
N ALA A 291 11.26 -6.93 4.23
CA ALA A 291 11.83 -5.67 3.76
C ALA A 291 10.84 -4.49 3.77
N ALA A 292 9.66 -4.76 3.22
CA ALA A 292 8.57 -3.80 3.13
C ALA A 292 8.11 -3.27 4.50
N ASP A 293 8.27 -4.04 5.59
CA ASP A 293 7.80 -3.62 6.92
C ASP A 293 8.69 -2.55 7.55
N TYR A 294 10.02 -2.70 7.45
CA TYR A 294 10.94 -1.72 8.03
C TYR A 294 11.04 -0.44 7.20
N GLN A 295 10.91 -0.52 5.87
CA GLN A 295 10.89 0.66 4.99
C GLN A 295 9.77 1.63 5.35
N ARG A 296 8.56 1.13 5.61
CA ARG A 296 7.43 1.97 6.08
C ARG A 296 7.59 2.42 7.53
N SER A 297 8.18 1.59 8.38
CA SER A 297 8.35 1.95 9.79
C SER A 297 9.42 3.02 9.99
N ALA A 298 10.38 3.16 9.09
CA ALA A 298 11.33 4.27 9.07
C ALA A 298 10.65 5.64 9.02
N TRP A 299 9.61 5.82 8.20
CA TRP A 299 8.82 7.05 8.17
C TRP A 299 8.19 7.37 9.53
N ARG A 300 7.63 6.35 10.18
CA ARG A 300 7.02 6.48 11.53
C ARG A 300 8.07 6.78 12.60
N VAL A 301 9.21 6.08 12.53
CA VAL A 301 10.34 6.27 13.46
C VAL A 301 10.89 7.69 13.35
N LEU A 302 11.03 8.24 12.13
CA LEU A 302 11.41 9.65 11.95
C LEU A 302 10.47 10.60 12.71
N HIS A 303 9.16 10.39 12.60
CA HIS A 303 8.16 11.24 13.27
C HIS A 303 8.24 11.13 14.79
N LEU A 304 8.49 9.92 15.32
CA LEU A 304 8.57 9.65 16.75
C LEU A 304 9.89 10.14 17.36
N ALA A 305 11.02 9.87 16.72
CA ALA A 305 12.35 10.27 17.17
C ALA A 305 12.57 11.79 17.04
N GLY A 306 11.98 12.39 16.00
CA GLY A 306 12.07 13.82 15.72
C GLY A 306 13.29 14.21 14.90
N ASP A 307 13.20 15.42 14.34
CA ASP A 307 14.13 15.95 13.34
C ASP A 307 15.58 16.08 13.84
N ALA A 308 15.76 16.64 15.04
CA ALA A 308 17.10 16.87 15.60
C ALA A 308 17.86 15.54 15.85
N ARG A 309 17.17 14.53 16.40
CA ARG A 309 17.75 13.21 16.68
C ARG A 309 18.11 12.49 15.39
N MET A 310 17.23 12.53 14.40
CA MET A 310 17.49 11.94 13.09
C MET A 310 18.67 12.63 12.39
N SER A 311 18.66 13.97 12.31
CA SER A 311 19.76 14.72 11.71
C SER A 311 21.11 14.45 12.39
N GLU A 312 21.13 14.30 13.71
CA GLU A 312 22.34 13.94 14.45
C GLU A 312 22.80 12.50 14.17
N MET A 313 21.87 11.54 14.09
CA MET A 313 22.19 10.17 13.70
C MET A 313 22.82 10.14 12.30
N LEU A 314 22.29 10.88 11.33
CA LEU A 314 22.85 10.94 9.97
C LEU A 314 24.28 11.49 9.91
N LYS A 315 24.68 12.31 10.89
CA LYS A 315 26.04 12.86 10.98
C LYS A 315 27.00 11.92 11.70
N THR A 316 26.53 11.29 12.77
CA THR A 316 27.39 10.56 13.72
C THR A 316 27.41 9.06 13.48
N HIS A 317 26.31 8.49 12.98
CA HIS A 317 26.10 7.07 12.75
C HIS A 317 25.34 6.85 11.44
N PRO A 318 25.84 7.35 10.29
CA PRO A 318 25.14 7.24 9.03
C PRO A 318 24.81 5.77 8.70
N PRO A 319 23.57 5.44 8.33
CA PRO A 319 23.21 4.07 7.99
C PRO A 319 23.86 3.67 6.67
N GLU A 320 24.26 2.41 6.54
CA GLU A 320 24.76 1.84 5.29
C GLU A 320 23.59 1.51 4.34
N ASN A 321 22.90 2.55 3.88
CA ASN A 321 21.77 2.42 2.96
C ASN A 321 21.85 3.49 1.86
N PRO A 322 22.18 3.13 0.61
CA PRO A 322 22.28 4.08 -0.50
C PRO A 322 20.93 4.71 -0.86
N ASP A 323 19.81 4.06 -0.51
CA ASP A 323 18.44 4.46 -0.88
C ASP A 323 17.70 5.16 0.27
N LEU A 324 18.42 5.61 1.30
CA LEU A 324 17.85 6.29 2.47
C LEU A 324 16.97 7.49 2.10
N GLY A 325 17.39 8.27 1.10
CA GLY A 325 16.60 9.40 0.61
C GLY A 325 15.23 8.93 0.12
N ALA A 326 15.21 7.90 -0.73
CA ALA A 326 13.99 7.30 -1.28
C ALA A 326 13.09 6.70 -0.18
N MET A 327 13.69 6.04 0.82
CA MET A 327 12.98 5.48 1.99
C MET A 327 12.17 6.53 2.79
N LEU A 328 12.50 7.80 2.65
CA LEU A 328 11.85 8.91 3.35
C LEU A 328 11.15 9.90 2.42
N SER A 329 11.21 9.71 1.10
CA SER A 329 10.61 10.64 0.14
C SER A 329 9.67 10.00 -0.87
N GLU A 330 9.78 8.70 -1.09
CA GLU A 330 8.94 8.00 -2.07
C GLU A 330 7.57 7.66 -1.51
N GLU A 331 6.56 7.85 -2.35
CA GLU A 331 5.14 7.79 -2.02
C GLU A 331 4.75 6.49 -1.28
N TRP A 332 5.27 5.34 -1.71
CA TRP A 332 4.95 4.03 -1.12
C TRP A 332 5.52 3.85 0.30
N THR A 333 6.50 4.66 0.72
CA THR A 333 7.05 4.69 2.09
C THR A 333 6.44 5.77 2.96
N THR A 334 5.93 6.85 2.34
CA THR A 334 5.48 8.05 3.06
C THR A 334 3.97 8.17 3.21
N THR A 335 3.20 7.16 2.80
CA THR A 335 1.74 7.09 2.95
C THR A 335 1.26 7.65 4.30
N PRO A 336 0.29 8.58 4.30
CA PRO A 336 -0.51 9.03 3.16
C PRO A 336 0.09 10.21 2.38
N ILE A 337 1.33 10.60 2.68
CA ILE A 337 1.96 11.79 2.09
C ILE A 337 2.52 11.44 0.71
N SER A 338 2.03 12.14 -0.30
CA SER A 338 2.41 11.94 -1.69
C SER A 338 3.77 12.51 -2.07
N ASP A 339 4.07 13.71 -1.57
CA ASP A 339 5.33 14.40 -1.79
C ASP A 339 6.13 14.40 -0.49
N GLY A 340 6.71 13.24 -0.19
CA GLY A 340 7.51 13.02 1.01
C GLY A 340 8.66 14.02 1.10
N LYS A 341 9.29 14.37 -0.03
CA LYS A 341 10.41 15.32 -0.09
C LYS A 341 9.99 16.72 0.37
N LYS A 342 8.91 17.28 -0.18
CA LYS A 342 8.38 18.60 0.21
C LYS A 342 7.86 18.61 1.65
N TYR A 343 7.27 17.49 2.08
CA TYR A 343 6.81 17.34 3.45
C TYR A 343 7.99 17.33 4.45
N LEU A 344 9.08 16.62 4.13
CA LEU A 344 10.32 16.63 4.93
C LEU A 344 10.91 18.03 5.04
N GLU A 345 11.04 18.75 3.92
CA GLU A 345 11.56 20.13 3.90
C GLU A 345 10.82 21.03 4.89
N ARG A 346 9.49 20.87 5.00
CA ARG A 346 8.64 21.65 5.90
C ARG A 346 8.74 21.21 7.37
N HIS A 347 8.63 19.92 7.65
CA HIS A 347 8.38 19.40 9.01
C HIS A 347 9.62 18.78 9.68
N PHE A 348 10.66 18.53 8.90
CA PHE A 348 11.94 17.93 9.30
C PHE A 348 13.13 18.60 8.57
N PRO A 349 13.28 19.94 8.65
CA PRO A 349 14.25 20.67 7.85
C PRO A 349 15.71 20.26 8.11
N LEU A 350 16.07 19.81 9.32
CA LEU A 350 17.45 19.39 9.63
C LEU A 350 17.78 18.05 8.99
N THR A 351 16.82 17.12 8.97
CA THR A 351 16.93 15.82 8.30
C THR A 351 16.93 16.01 6.79
N TYR A 352 16.03 16.85 6.28
CA TYR A 352 15.98 17.21 4.86
C TYR A 352 17.33 17.76 4.37
N ALA A 353 17.91 18.72 5.10
CA ALA A 353 19.21 19.28 4.75
C ALA A 353 20.33 18.23 4.76
N ALA A 354 20.33 17.32 5.75
CA ALA A 354 21.33 16.25 5.83
C ALA A 354 21.25 15.26 4.66
N LEU A 355 20.06 15.01 4.12
CA LEU A 355 19.82 14.06 3.03
C LEU A 355 19.96 14.68 1.64
N PHE A 356 19.46 15.90 1.42
CA PHE A 356 19.21 16.43 0.08
C PHE A 356 19.92 17.74 -0.25
N ALA A 357 20.43 18.49 0.72
CA ALA A 357 21.02 19.83 0.46
C ALA A 357 22.50 19.78 0.05
N ARG A 358 22.91 18.77 -0.74
CA ARG A 358 24.27 18.63 -1.25
C ARG A 358 24.45 19.29 -2.61
#